data_AF-K1XHB5-F1
#
_entry.id   AF-K1XHB5-F1
#
_cell.length_a   1.000
_cell.length_b   1.000
_cell.length_c   1.000
_cell.angle_alpha   90.00
_cell.angle_beta   90.00
_cell.angle_gamma   90.00
#
_symmetry.space_group_name_H-M   'P 1'
#
loop_
_entity.id
_entity.type
_entity.pdbx_description
1 polymer ?
#
loop_
_entity_poly.entity_id
_entity_poly.type
_entity_poly.pdbx_seq_one_letter_code
_entity_poly.pdbx_strand_id
1 'polypeptide(L)' 'MATVDIREPEFQMVEQIRVLKENEGCHIPVRHLHRLSNTGTDPLVIVEVQCGEYTGEDDIVRYD' A
#
# COMPACT_ATOMS: atom_id res chain seq x y z
N MET A 1 -9.81 10.81 2.21
CA MET A 1 -8.34 11.02 2.15
C MET A 1 -7.70 9.79 2.77
N ALA A 2 -6.66 9.26 2.15
CA ALA A 2 -5.96 8.08 2.67
C ALA A 2 -4.46 8.36 2.80
N THR A 3 -3.79 7.63 3.67
CA THR A 3 -2.33 7.59 3.70
C THR A 3 -1.85 6.20 3.33
N VAL A 4 -0.83 6.13 2.49
CA VAL A 4 -0.10 4.91 2.18
C VAL A 4 1.30 5.05 2.76
N ASP A 5 1.64 4.14 3.66
CA ASP A 5 3.01 3.92 4.14
C ASP A 5 3.62 2.80 3.31
N ILE A 6 4.82 3.02 2.77
CA ILE A 6 5.60 2.03 2.02
C ILE A 6 6.99 1.95 2.65
N ARG A 7 7.45 0.73 2.93
CA ARG A 7 8.70 0.44 3.63
C ARG A 7 9.56 -0.52 2.81
N GLU A 8 10.84 -0.19 2.70
CA GLU A 8 11.87 -1.01 2.08
C GLU A 8 12.15 -2.28 2.90
N PRO A 9 12.30 -3.45 2.26
CA PRO A 9 12.39 -4.72 2.97
C PRO A 9 13.72 -4.93 3.73
N GLU A 10 14.85 -4.34 3.32
CA GLU A 10 16.16 -4.78 3.86
C GLU A 10 17.22 -3.70 4.14
N PHE A 11 17.14 -2.45 3.65
CA PHE A 11 18.20 -1.46 3.91
C PHE A 11 17.65 -0.03 4.01
N GLN A 12 17.99 0.64 5.12
CA GLN A 12 17.61 2.01 5.51
C GLN A 12 16.11 2.21 5.79
N MET A 13 15.80 2.64 7.02
CA MET A 13 14.47 3.04 7.48
C MET A 13 14.01 4.30 6.74
N VAL A 14 13.64 4.19 5.47
CA VAL A 14 12.95 5.24 4.74
C VAL A 14 11.47 4.90 4.82
N GLU A 15 10.81 5.49 5.80
CA GLU A 15 9.35 5.48 5.89
C GLU A 15 8.84 6.55 4.93
N GLN A 16 8.16 6.15 3.86
CA GLN A 16 7.52 7.08 2.94
C GLN A 16 6.01 7.08 3.16
N ILE A 17 5.53 8.12 3.85
CA ILE A 17 4.08 8.37 3.98
C ILE A 17 3.63 9.25 2.83
N ARG A 18 2.66 8.75 2.04
CA ARG A 18 2.00 9.50 0.98
C ARG A 18 0.54 9.73 1.32
N VAL A 19 0.09 10.98 1.28
CA VAL A 19 -1.34 11.33 1.38
C VAL A 19 -1.95 11.27 -0.02
N LEU A 20 -3.02 10.50 -0.17
CA LEU A 20 -3.78 10.34 -1.41
C LEU A 20 -5.18 10.94 -1.28
N LYS A 21 -5.59 11.65 -2.33
CA LYS A 21 -6.94 12.16 -2.56
C LYS A 21 -7.70 11.25 -3.52
N GLU A 22 -8.97 11.57 -3.73
CA GLU A 22 -9.80 10.88 -4.73
C GLU A 22 -9.14 10.95 -6.12
N ASN A 23 -9.20 9.84 -6.85
CA ASN A 23 -8.56 9.64 -8.17
C ASN A 23 -7.01 9.69 -8.18
N GLU A 24 -6.35 9.78 -7.02
CA GLU A 24 -4.91 9.62 -6.92
C GLU A 24 -4.53 8.15 -6.67
N GLY A 25 -3.40 7.73 -7.21
CA GLY A 25 -2.86 6.39 -7.06
C GLY A 25 -1.39 6.38 -6.66
N CYS A 26 -0.92 5.22 -6.22
CA CYS A 26 0.49 4.96 -6.00
C CYS A 26 0.85 3.55 -6.46
N HIS A 27 2.09 3.36 -6.88
CA HIS A 27 2.64 2.06 -7.20
C HIS A 27 3.33 1.50 -5.97
N ILE A 28 2.96 0.28 -5.56
CA ILE A 28 3.63 -0.45 -4.50
C ILE A 28 4.64 -1.41 -5.16
N PRO A 29 5.95 -1.24 -4.94
CA PRO A 29 6.93 -2.13 -5.54
C PRO A 29 6.88 -3.54 -4.93
N VAL A 30 7.33 -4.53 -5.70
CA VAL A 30 7.39 -5.92 -5.24
C VAL A 30 8.21 -6.05 -3.97
N ARG A 31 7.80 -6.94 -3.05
CA ARG A 31 8.46 -7.18 -1.75
C ARG A 31 8.51 -5.99 -0.79
N HIS A 32 7.71 -4.94 -1.02
CA HIS A 32 7.64 -3.82 -0.07
C HIS A 32 6.49 -4.02 0.91
N LEU A 33 6.79 -3.81 2.19
CA LEU A 33 5.76 -3.71 3.22
C LEU A 33 5.01 -2.40 3.00
N HIS A 34 3.69 -2.47 3.08
CA HIS A 34 2.87 -1.27 2.92
C HIS A 34 1.63 -1.34 3.80
N ARG A 35 1.10 -0.16 4.16
CA ARG A 35 -0.13 -0.03 4.93
C ARG A 35 -0.96 1.13 4.39
N LEU A 36 -2.22 0.85 4.09
CA LEU A 36 -3.23 1.87 3.78
C LEU A 36 -3.98 2.26 5.07
N SER A 37 -4.18 3.55 5.30
CA SER A 37 -4.99 4.08 6.39
C SER A 37 -6.00 5.10 5.86
N ASN A 38 -7.27 4.95 6.24
CA ASN A 38 -8.29 5.96 5.97
C ASN A 38 -8.22 7.05 7.04
N THR A 39 -7.87 8.27 6.64
CA THR A 39 -7.82 9.42 7.56
C THR A 39 -9.10 10.27 7.53
N GLY A 40 -10.06 9.90 6.69
CA GLY A 40 -11.37 10.54 6.61
C GLY A 40 -12.41 9.91 7.54
N THR A 41 -13.57 10.57 7.62
CA THR A 41 -14.74 10.07 8.36
C THR A 41 -15.63 9.18 7.53
N ASP A 42 -15.59 9.32 6.20
CA ASP A 42 -16.40 8.53 5.28
C ASP A 42 -15.70 7.21 4.93
N PRO A 43 -16.46 6.16 4.56
CA PRO A 43 -15.89 4.90 4.08
C PRO A 43 -14.95 5.13 2.89
N LEU A 44 -13.75 4.57 2.99
CA LEU A 44 -12.79 4.59 1.89
C LEU A 44 -13.08 3.44 0.92
N VAL A 45 -13.29 3.78 -0.35
CA VAL A 45 -13.41 2.82 -1.45
C VAL A 45 -12.16 2.92 -2.30
N ILE A 46 -11.54 1.79 -2.61
CA ILE A 46 -10.32 1.70 -3.42
C ILE A 46 -10.48 0.69 -4.54
N VAL A 47 -9.62 0.83 -5.54
CA VAL A 47 -9.36 -0.20 -6.54
C VAL A 47 -7.90 -0.62 -6.37
N GLU A 48 -7.68 -1.89 -6.06
CA GLU A 48 -6.35 -2.49 -6.07
C GLU A 48 -6.16 -3.26 -7.38
N VAL A 49 -5.01 -3.08 -8.01
CA VAL A 49 -4.63 -3.82 -9.22
C VAL A 49 -3.30 -4.49 -8.97
N GLN A 50 -3.28 -5.81 -9.06
CA GLN A 50 -2.06 -6.61 -8.98
C GLN A 50 -1.54 -6.88 -10.40
N CYS A 51 -0.25 -6.63 -10.61
CA CYS A 51 0.41 -6.76 -11.89
C CYS A 51 1.62 -7.69 -11.75
N GLY A 52 1.67 -8.77 -12.51
CA GLY A 52 2.77 -9.72 -12.48
C GLY A 52 2.41 -11.06 -13.11
N GLU A 53 3.37 -11.98 -13.16
CA GLU A 53 3.15 -13.36 -13.60
C GLU A 53 2.41 -14.20 -12.55
N TYR A 54 2.40 -13.73 -11.30
CA TYR A 54 1.75 -14.34 -10.16
C TYR A 54 0.94 -13.30 -9.38
N THR A 55 -0.34 -13.58 -9.17
CA THR A 55 -1.27 -12.73 -8.40
C THR A 55 -2.07 -13.59 -7.41
N GLY A 56 -1.47 -14.69 -6.94
CA GLY A 56 -2.04 -15.48 -5.85
C GLY A 56 -1.93 -14.72 -4.53
N GLU A 57 -2.76 -15.11 -3.56
CA GLU A 57 -2.73 -14.52 -2.20
C GLU A 57 -2.02 -15.40 -1.16
N ASP A 58 -1.60 -16.60 -1.55
CA ASP A 58 -1.00 -17.62 -0.67
C ASP A 58 0.42 -17.26 -0.21
N ASP A 59 1.08 -16.34 -0.90
CA ASP A 59 2.39 -15.78 -0.53
C ASP A 59 2.28 -14.44 0.23
N ILE A 60 1.06 -13.98 0.54
CA ILE A 60 0.83 -12.74 1.27
C ILE A 60 0.94 -12.99 2.78
N VAL A 61 2.02 -12.47 3.37
CA VAL A 61 2.18 -12.40 4.83
C VAL A 61 1.47 -11.15 5.36
N ARG A 62 0.44 -11.35 6.17
CA ARG A 62 -0.26 -10.26 6.87
C ARG A 62 0.46 -9.97 8.19
N TYR A 63 0.75 -8.70 8.43
CA TYR A 63 1.37 -8.21 9.67
C TYR A 63 0.29 -7.52 10.51
N ASP A 64 0.29 -7.76 11.82
CA ASP A 64 -0.58 -7.06 12.79
C ASP A 64 -0.18 -5.57 12.94
#